data_AF-A0A944BYJ7-F1
#
_entry.id   AF-A0A944BYJ7-F1
#
_cell.length_a   1.000
_cell.length_b   1.000
_cell.length_c   1.000
_cell.angle_alpha   90.00
_cell.angle_beta   90.00
_cell.angle_gamma   90.00
#
_symmetry.space_group_name_H-M   'P 1'
#
loop_
_entity.id
_entity.type
_entity.pdbx_description
1 polymer ?
#
loop_
_entity_poly.entity_id
_entity_poly.type
_entity_poly.pdbx_seq_one_letter_code
_entity_poly.pdbx_strand_id
1 'polypeptide(L)' 'MTDNRKASDDEIMQAMMGGIKFSGTKLNAPAKTQKVKTIAKKKAYITGSHGSASAMKKAKIRQQRANRHKGKA' A
#
# COMPACT_ATOMS: atom_id res chain seq x y z
N MET A 1 -9.16 -12.69 -18.90
CA MET A 1 -8.38 -13.07 -20.10
C MET A 1 -6.98 -13.39 -19.66
N THR A 2 -6.58 -14.66 -19.68
CA THR A 2 -5.20 -15.07 -19.48
C THR A 2 -4.62 -15.33 -20.87
N ASP A 3 -3.97 -14.33 -21.44
CA ASP A 3 -3.33 -14.44 -22.74
C ASP A 3 -2.04 -15.24 -22.58
N ASN A 4 -2.12 -16.55 -22.80
CA ASN A 4 -0.93 -17.38 -23.01
C ASN A 4 -0.33 -17.04 -24.37
N ARG A 5 0.42 -15.94 -24.44
CA ARG A 5 1.26 -15.65 -25.62
C ARG A 5 2.41 -16.65 -25.64
N LYS A 6 2.45 -17.50 -26.67
CA LYS A 6 3.64 -18.31 -26.96
C LYS A 6 4.75 -17.39 -27.45
N ALA A 7 5.96 -17.59 -26.94
CA ALA A 7 7.15 -16.86 -27.41
C ALA A 7 7.49 -17.29 -28.83
N SER A 8 8.03 -16.37 -29.62
CA SER A 8 8.52 -16.65 -30.98
C SER A 8 9.91 -17.31 -30.97
N ASP A 9 10.27 -18.01 -32.04
CA ASP A 9 11.56 -18.71 -32.15
C ASP A 9 12.76 -17.75 -32.02
N ASP A 10 12.63 -16.52 -32.54
CA ASP A 10 13.65 -15.47 -32.42
C ASP A 10 13.84 -15.00 -30.97
N GLU A 11 12.75 -14.85 -30.20
CA GLU A 11 12.83 -14.49 -28.77
C GLU A 11 13.51 -15.60 -27.96
N ILE A 12 13.26 -16.86 -28.32
CA ILE A 12 13.89 -18.03 -27.69
C ILE A 12 15.38 -18.08 -28.01
N MET A 13 15.77 -17.87 -29.27
CA MET A 13 17.17 -17.80 -29.70
C MET A 13 17.93 -16.65 -29.02
N GLN A 14 17.31 -15.46 -28.95
CA GLN A 14 17.88 -14.31 -28.28
C GLN A 14 18.09 -14.57 -26.78
N ALA A 15 17.15 -15.24 -26.12
CA ALA A 15 17.28 -15.62 -24.72
C ALA A 15 18.39 -16.67 -24.50
N MET A 16 18.56 -17.62 -25.41
CA MET A 16 19.62 -18.64 -25.34
C MET A 16 21.01 -18.06 -25.60
N MET A 17 21.16 -17.17 -26.57
CA MET A 17 22.46 -16.61 -26.96
C MET A 17 22.88 -15.39 -26.14
N GLY A 18 21.95 -14.47 -25.88
CA GLY A 18 22.21 -13.21 -25.20
C GLY A 18 22.03 -13.26 -23.67
N GLY A 19 21.43 -14.34 -23.16
CA GLY A 19 21.08 -14.50 -21.74
C GLY A 19 19.90 -13.61 -21.31
N ILE A 20 19.15 -14.07 -20.30
CA ILE A 20 17.99 -13.33 -19.78
C ILE A 20 18.44 -12.40 -18.64
N LYS A 21 18.33 -11.08 -18.85
CA LYS A 21 18.54 -10.08 -17.80
C LYS A 21 17.21 -9.77 -17.09
N PHE A 22 17.06 -10.19 -15.84
CA PHE A 22 15.93 -9.78 -15.00
C PHE A 22 16.10 -8.34 -14.52
N SER A 23 15.75 -7.36 -15.37
CA SER A 23 15.51 -6.01 -14.88
C SER A 23 14.10 -5.97 -14.30
N GLY A 24 13.99 -5.80 -12.98
CA GLY A 24 12.68 -5.68 -12.32
C GLY A 24 11.87 -4.57 -12.99
N THR A 25 10.76 -4.94 -13.64
CA THR A 25 9.75 -3.98 -14.09
C THR A 25 9.34 -3.16 -12.87
N LYS A 26 9.37 -1.84 -12.98
CA LYS A 26 8.76 -0.96 -11.97
C LYS A 26 7.27 -1.30 -11.98
N LEU A 27 6.86 -2.24 -11.12
CA LEU A 27 5.47 -2.62 -10.96
C LEU A 27 4.72 -1.31 -10.74
N ASN A 28 3.77 -1.02 -11.64
CA ASN A 28 2.86 0.11 -11.54
C ASN A 28 2.49 0.29 -10.07
N ALA A 29 2.85 1.47 -9.53
CA ALA A 29 2.91 1.74 -8.10
C ALA A 29 1.76 1.03 -7.38
N PRO A 30 2.03 0.09 -6.45
CA PRO A 30 0.95 -0.61 -5.78
C PRO A 30 0.06 0.45 -5.16
N ALA A 31 -1.22 0.39 -5.53
CA ALA A 31 -2.29 1.28 -5.08
C ALA A 31 -2.05 1.71 -3.63
N LYS A 32 -2.29 3.00 -3.37
CA LYS A 32 -2.12 3.77 -2.12
C LYS A 32 -2.80 3.14 -0.89
N THR A 33 -2.52 1.89 -0.61
CA THR A 33 -2.64 1.33 0.73
C THR A 33 -1.51 2.01 1.48
N GLN A 34 -1.88 2.81 2.48
CA GLN A 34 -0.97 3.35 3.47
C GLN A 34 -0.40 2.21 4.33
N LYS A 35 0.11 1.15 3.68
CA LYS A 35 0.86 0.09 4.31
C LYS A 35 2.08 0.79 4.88
N VAL A 36 2.14 0.82 6.19
CA VAL A 36 3.12 1.53 6.99
C VAL A 36 4.49 0.92 6.68
N LYS A 37 5.19 1.46 5.69
CA LYS A 37 6.46 0.91 5.21
C LYS A 37 7.68 1.66 5.73
N THR A 38 7.53 2.86 6.30
CA THR A 38 8.66 3.60 6.89
C THR A 38 8.62 3.58 8.42
N ILE A 39 9.80 3.47 9.05
CA ILE A 39 9.96 3.50 10.51
C ILE A 39 9.35 4.79 11.07
N ALA A 40 9.53 5.92 10.38
CA ALA A 40 8.94 7.20 10.76
C ALA A 40 7.40 7.18 10.79
N LYS A 41 6.75 6.65 9.74
CA LYS A 41 5.27 6.54 9.69
C LYS A 41 4.75 5.55 10.74
N LYS A 42 5.48 4.45 11.01
CA LYS A 42 5.14 3.50 12.08
C LYS A 42 5.24 4.15 13.45
N LYS A 43 6.32 4.89 13.71
CA LYS A 43 6.51 5.63 14.96
C LYS A 43 5.40 6.66 15.16
N ALA A 44 5.08 7.47 14.14
CA ALA A 44 4.01 8.46 14.21
C ALA A 44 2.62 7.85 14.51
N TYR A 45 2.33 6.65 13.99
CA TYR A 45 1.12 5.90 14.32
C TYR A 45 1.11 5.40 15.77
N ILE A 46 2.23 4.84 16.23
CA ILE A 46 2.39 4.32 17.61
C ILE A 46 2.33 5.44 18.64
N THR A 47 3.05 6.54 18.40
CA THR A 47 3.08 7.71 19.30
C THR A 47 1.79 8.52 19.23
N GLY A 48 0.96 8.32 18.20
CA GLY A 48 -0.29 9.05 18.03
C GLY A 48 -0.08 10.54 17.72
N SER A 49 0.96 10.88 16.96
CA SER A 49 1.26 12.27 16.57
C SER A 49 0.08 12.94 15.86
N HIS A 50 0.00 14.28 15.95
CA HIS A 50 -1.08 15.06 15.32
C HIS A 50 -1.18 14.77 13.81
N GLY A 51 -2.40 14.53 13.32
CA GLY A 51 -2.64 14.15 11.92
C GLY A 51 -2.38 12.66 11.58
N SER A 52 -1.93 11.83 12.53
CA SER A 52 -1.86 10.37 12.33
C SER A 52 -3.26 9.73 12.37
N ALA A 53 -3.39 8.55 11.75
CA ALA A 53 -4.64 7.77 11.78
C ALA A 53 -5.09 7.43 13.22
N SER A 54 -4.14 7.13 14.11
CA SER A 54 -4.39 6.91 15.54
C SER A 54 -4.99 8.15 16.22
N ALA A 55 -4.48 9.35 15.91
CA ALA A 55 -4.97 10.61 16.46
C ALA A 55 -6.41 10.89 15.99
N MET A 56 -6.70 10.71 14.70
CA MET A 56 -8.05 10.86 14.15
C MET A 56 -9.04 9.88 14.80
N LYS A 57 -8.65 8.62 15.00
CA LYS A 57 -9.50 7.62 15.67
C LYS A 57 -9.78 8.01 17.13
N LYS A 58 -8.78 8.48 17.87
CA LYS A 58 -8.93 8.97 19.24
C LYS A 58 -9.83 10.21 19.30
N ALA A 59 -9.74 11.13 18.35
CA ALA A 59 -10.62 12.30 18.27
C ALA A 59 -12.09 11.88 18.03
N LYS A 60 -12.33 10.96 17.09
CA LYS A 60 -13.67 10.41 16.84
C LYS A 60 -14.28 9.75 18.08
N ILE A 61 -13.49 8.95 18.81
CA ILE A 61 -13.95 8.31 20.05
C ILE A 61 -14.26 9.37 21.12
N ARG A 62 -13.46 10.44 21.24
CA ARG A 62 -13.73 11.56 22.16
C ARG A 62 -15.06 12.25 21.83
N GLN A 63 -15.33 12.54 20.55
CA GLN A 63 -16.60 13.12 20.10
C GLN A 63 -17.79 12.22 20.40
N GLN A 64 -17.69 10.91 20.10
CA GLN A 64 -18.73 9.94 20.44
C GLN A 64 -18.99 9.89 21.94
N ARG A 65 -17.94 9.93 22.76
CA ARG A 65 -18.06 9.96 24.22
C ARG A 65 -18.79 11.20 24.72
N ALA A 66 -18.49 12.38 24.17
CA ALA A 66 -19.18 13.61 24.52
C ALA A 66 -20.67 13.55 24.13
N ASN A 67 -20.99 12.89 23.02
CA ASN A 67 -22.36 12.73 22.54
C ASN A 67 -23.14 11.61 23.27
N ARG A 68 -22.53 10.78 24.14
CA ARG A 68 -23.23 9.72 24.87
C ARG A 68 -24.32 10.24 25.81
N HIS A 69 -24.13 11.42 26.38
CA HIS A 69 -25.08 12.04 27.32
C HIS A 69 -26.10 12.94 26.62
N LYS A 70 -25.87 13.24 25.34
CA LYS A 70 -26.86 13.87 24.47
C LYS A 70 -27.71 12.72 23.95
N GLY A 71 -28.68 12.27 24.75
CA GLY A 71 -29.69 11.31 24.31
C GLY A 71 -30.21 11.72 22.93
N LYS A 72 -30.49 10.75 22.05
CA LYS A 72 -31.01 11.03 20.72
C LYS A 72 -32.24 11.94 20.86
N ALA A 73 -32.16 13.16 20.35
CA ALA A 73 -33.34 13.84 19.85
C ALA A 73 -33.79 13.12 18.58
#